data_AF-A0A354YBR0-F1
#
_entry.id   AF-A0A354YBR0-F1
#
_cell.length_a   1.000
_cell.length_b   1.000
_cell.length_c   1.000
_cell.angle_alpha   90.00
_cell.angle_beta   90.00
_cell.angle_gamma   90.00
#
_symmetry.space_group_name_H-M   'P 1'
#
loop_
_entity.id
_entity.type
_entity.pdbx_description
1 polymer ?
#
loop_
_entity_poly.entity_id
_entity_poly.type
_entity_poly.pdbx_seq_one_letter_code
_entity_poly.pdbx_strand_id
1 'polypeptide(L)'
;MIRPDTTTRSGRRITHRTRGRGARFISPDELGQALKPFVYFDLFDKDGPELMFGLHPHSGIATVTCAFEGAIAYTDPGGGKGTVLPGGFEWMMAGKGMWHGGGAVAGRVAGFQLWLAMPPELELADFASRYVESNEIDEDGPARVLLGRSGAATGRVASDLPVTLLTVRLAAGETWRFTPSEGQGLLWIALAEGALSVPDDVVAGELVVFERSDGGVTFEAKSDAHFVLGASKPHDHELAIGDYSVHTSPDALAQGERHIRKLGAELRKDGRI
;
A
#
# COMPACT_ATOMS: atom_id res chain seq x y z
N MET A 1 3.65 50.01 4.06
CA MET A 1 4.22 48.91 4.86
C MET A 1 3.24 47.75 4.78
N ILE A 2 3.46 46.83 3.83
CA ILE A 2 2.63 45.64 3.67
C ILE A 2 3.18 44.63 4.65
N ARG A 3 2.36 44.23 5.64
CA ARG A 3 2.69 43.15 6.56
C ARG A 3 2.90 41.88 5.73
N PRO A 4 3.97 41.09 5.95
CA PRO A 4 4.07 39.79 5.33
C PRO A 4 2.90 38.95 5.83
N ASP A 5 2.12 38.43 4.89
CA ASP A 5 1.08 37.46 5.14
C ASP A 5 1.77 36.23 5.74
N THR A 6 1.58 36.04 7.05
CA THR A 6 1.94 34.79 7.72
C THR A 6 1.02 33.73 7.17
N THR A 7 1.42 33.11 6.05
CA THR A 7 0.90 31.84 5.59
C THR A 7 1.07 30.88 6.75
N THR A 8 0.00 30.72 7.51
CA THR A 8 -0.08 29.77 8.60
C THR A 8 0.35 28.43 8.04
N ARG A 9 1.28 27.76 8.74
CA ARG A 9 1.65 26.35 8.55
C ARG A 9 0.41 25.49 8.85
N SER A 10 -0.63 25.60 8.01
CA SER A 10 -1.88 24.88 8.09
C SER A 10 -1.64 23.49 7.50
N GLY A 11 -0.96 22.65 8.29
CA GLY A 11 -0.90 21.22 8.05
C GLY A 11 -1.94 20.53 8.91
N ARG A 12 -2.47 19.42 8.41
CA ARG A 12 -3.35 18.53 9.18
C ARG A 12 -2.59 18.05 10.43
N ARG A 13 -3.23 18.06 11.59
CA ARG A 13 -2.66 17.52 12.84
C ARG A 13 -2.46 16.01 12.72
N ILE A 14 -1.37 15.49 13.28
CA ILE A 14 -1.15 14.04 13.43
C ILE A 14 -2.05 13.53 14.56
N THR A 15 -2.90 12.54 14.29
CA THR A 15 -3.84 11.94 15.25
C THR A 15 -3.40 10.57 15.75
N HIS A 16 -2.49 9.91 15.02
CA HIS A 16 -1.92 8.62 15.41
C HIS A 16 -0.48 8.52 14.93
N ARG A 17 0.37 7.84 15.71
CA ARG A 17 1.77 7.55 15.40
C ARG A 17 2.12 6.15 15.91
N THR A 18 2.86 5.39 15.11
CA THR A 18 3.37 4.06 15.48
C THR A 18 4.72 3.78 14.81
N ARG A 19 5.52 2.91 15.43
CA ARG A 19 6.74 2.33 14.84
C ARG A 19 6.53 0.90 14.31
N GLY A 20 5.28 0.43 14.33
CA GLY A 20 4.94 -0.93 13.95
C GLY A 20 5.45 -2.01 14.93
N ARG A 21 5.28 -3.27 14.54
CA ARG A 21 5.83 -4.47 15.18
C ARG A 21 6.73 -5.18 14.17
N GLY A 22 8.02 -4.92 14.22
CA GLY A 22 8.94 -5.34 13.14
C GLY A 22 8.65 -4.55 11.86
N ALA A 23 8.44 -5.25 10.74
CA ALA A 23 8.08 -4.61 9.46
C ALA A 23 6.61 -4.13 9.41
N ARG A 24 5.74 -4.62 10.31
CA ARG A 24 4.29 -4.42 10.22
C ARG A 24 3.80 -3.16 10.92
N PHE A 25 3.14 -2.26 10.18
CA PHE A 25 2.55 -1.03 10.73
C PHE A 25 1.03 -1.04 10.76
N ILE A 26 0.38 -1.74 9.83
CA ILE A 26 -1.08 -1.90 9.78
C ILE A 26 -1.41 -3.39 9.80
N SER A 27 -2.27 -3.81 10.72
CA SER A 27 -2.87 -5.15 10.78
C SER A 27 -4.40 -5.03 10.68
N PRO A 28 -5.12 -5.99 10.06
CA PRO A 28 -6.56 -5.88 9.83
C PRO A 28 -7.40 -5.72 11.11
N ASP A 29 -6.95 -6.32 12.20
CA ASP A 29 -7.59 -6.35 13.52
C ASP A 29 -7.23 -5.16 14.41
N GLU A 30 -6.24 -4.37 14.03
CA GLU A 30 -5.77 -3.19 14.77
C GLU A 30 -6.03 -1.90 13.96
N LEU A 31 -4.96 -1.24 13.51
CA LEU A 31 -5.04 0.03 12.79
C LEU A 31 -5.78 -0.08 11.44
N GLY A 32 -5.86 -1.29 10.87
CA GLY A 32 -6.60 -1.57 9.63
C GLY A 32 -8.09 -1.25 9.74
N GLN A 33 -8.71 -1.39 10.91
CA GLN A 33 -10.10 -1.00 11.14
C GLN A 33 -10.33 0.51 10.98
N ALA A 34 -9.36 1.33 11.39
CA ALA A 34 -9.46 2.79 11.31
C ALA A 34 -9.05 3.34 9.95
N LEU A 35 -8.20 2.59 9.22
CA LEU A 35 -7.58 3.01 7.96
C LEU A 35 -8.18 2.34 6.71
N LYS A 36 -9.32 1.65 6.81
CA LYS A 36 -9.97 1.00 5.66
C LYS A 36 -10.11 1.99 4.48
N PRO A 37 -9.73 1.58 3.25
CA PRO A 37 -9.48 0.19 2.85
C PRO A 37 -8.05 -0.31 3.09
N PHE A 38 -7.13 0.49 3.64
CA PHE A 38 -5.77 0.05 3.99
C PHE A 38 -5.81 -0.85 5.23
N VAL A 39 -5.83 -2.17 5.03
CA VAL A 39 -6.03 -3.15 6.11
C VAL A 39 -4.77 -3.86 6.53
N TYR A 40 -3.71 -3.81 5.72
CA TYR A 40 -2.41 -4.37 6.04
C TYR A 40 -1.32 -3.52 5.43
N PHE A 41 -0.22 -3.29 6.14
CA PHE A 41 0.95 -2.64 5.58
C PHE A 41 2.21 -3.09 6.30
N ASP A 42 3.11 -3.70 5.53
CA ASP A 42 4.49 -3.98 5.93
C ASP A 42 5.42 -3.05 5.16
N LEU A 43 6.36 -2.43 5.86
CA LEU A 43 7.51 -1.72 5.31
C LEU A 43 8.76 -2.53 5.67
N PHE A 44 9.43 -3.08 4.67
CA PHE A 44 10.56 -3.96 4.85
C PHE A 44 11.84 -3.37 4.30
N ASP A 45 12.93 -3.67 4.99
CA ASP A 45 14.31 -3.41 4.59
C ASP A 45 15.16 -4.54 5.16
N LYS A 46 15.46 -5.54 4.31
CA LYS A 46 16.05 -6.81 4.75
C LYS A 46 16.93 -7.44 3.67
N ASP A 47 17.82 -8.33 4.08
CA ASP A 47 18.52 -9.21 3.17
C ASP A 47 17.60 -10.32 2.62
N GLY A 48 17.74 -10.62 1.32
CA GLY A 48 16.74 -11.28 0.48
C GLY A 48 16.26 -12.69 0.85
N PRO A 49 17.03 -13.63 1.43
CA PRO A 49 16.50 -14.97 1.66
C PRO A 49 15.40 -15.03 2.73
N GLU A 50 15.23 -14.00 3.56
CA GLU A 50 14.16 -13.94 4.58
C GLU A 50 12.76 -13.63 4.01
N LEU A 51 12.67 -13.16 2.77
CA LEU A 51 11.41 -12.68 2.17
C LEU A 51 10.85 -13.63 1.09
N MET A 52 11.37 -14.86 0.99
CA MET A 52 10.86 -15.85 0.04
C MET A 52 9.67 -16.62 0.62
N PHE A 53 8.51 -16.45 0.00
CA PHE A 53 7.29 -17.14 0.34
C PHE A 53 6.98 -18.20 -0.72
N GLY A 54 6.68 -19.42 -0.27
CA GLY A 54 6.05 -20.42 -1.11
C GLY A 54 4.68 -19.94 -1.61
N LEU A 55 4.02 -20.77 -2.42
CA LEU A 55 2.65 -20.46 -2.80
C LEU A 55 1.76 -20.39 -1.54
N HIS A 56 1.05 -19.29 -1.38
CA HIS A 56 0.11 -19.03 -0.29
C HIS A 56 -1.16 -18.38 -0.86
N PRO A 57 -2.31 -18.57 -0.20
CA PRO A 57 -3.57 -18.02 -0.70
C PRO A 57 -3.80 -16.59 -0.25
N HIS A 58 -4.67 -15.88 -0.96
CA HIS A 58 -5.43 -14.72 -0.46
C HIS A 58 -6.87 -14.74 -1.00
N SER A 59 -7.79 -14.05 -0.33
CA SER A 59 -9.12 -13.71 -0.88
C SER A 59 -9.68 -12.42 -0.25
N GLY A 60 -10.57 -11.73 -0.98
CA GLY A 60 -11.26 -10.51 -0.53
C GLY A 60 -10.43 -9.22 -0.51
N ILE A 61 -9.16 -9.31 -0.91
CA ILE A 61 -8.22 -8.19 -0.91
C ILE A 61 -7.59 -7.96 -2.29
N ALA A 62 -7.08 -6.75 -2.49
CA ALA A 62 -6.00 -6.50 -3.43
C ALA A 62 -4.69 -6.26 -2.66
N THR A 63 -3.57 -6.66 -3.25
CA THR A 63 -2.23 -6.42 -2.74
C THR A 63 -1.49 -5.46 -3.65
N VAL A 64 -0.63 -4.63 -3.05
CA VAL A 64 0.34 -3.80 -3.77
C VAL A 64 1.72 -4.10 -3.20
N THR A 65 2.63 -4.57 -4.04
CA THR A 65 4.01 -4.89 -3.66
C THR A 65 4.95 -4.02 -4.47
N CYS A 66 5.76 -3.19 -3.81
CA CYS A 66 6.70 -2.28 -4.48
C CYS A 66 8.10 -2.44 -3.89
N ALA A 67 9.10 -2.55 -4.76
CA ALA A 67 10.51 -2.56 -4.38
C ALA A 67 11.11 -1.16 -4.59
N PHE A 68 11.62 -0.56 -3.52
CA PHE A 68 12.43 0.65 -3.60
C PHE A 68 13.86 0.34 -4.06
N GLU A 69 14.38 -0.79 -3.58
CA GLU A 69 15.69 -1.32 -3.86
C GLU A 69 15.62 -2.84 -3.94
N GLY A 70 16.48 -3.43 -4.78
CA GLY A 70 16.44 -4.85 -5.09
C GLY A 70 15.20 -5.23 -5.90
N ALA A 71 14.98 -6.52 -6.09
CA ALA A 71 13.90 -7.00 -6.95
C ALA A 71 13.06 -8.06 -6.24
N ILE A 72 11.77 -8.16 -6.61
CA ILE A 72 10.82 -9.10 -6.00
C ILE A 72 10.34 -10.07 -7.08
N ALA A 73 10.68 -11.34 -6.95
CA ALA A 73 10.15 -12.39 -7.80
C ALA A 73 8.67 -12.64 -7.46
N TYR A 74 7.88 -12.98 -8.46
CA TYR A 74 6.49 -13.39 -8.30
C TYR A 74 6.21 -14.70 -9.04
N THR A 75 5.20 -15.43 -8.56
CA THR A 75 4.58 -16.57 -9.23
C THR A 75 3.07 -16.43 -9.09
N ASP A 76 2.41 -16.29 -10.23
CA ASP A 76 1.00 -15.94 -10.36
C ASP A 76 0.32 -16.93 -11.33
N PRO A 77 -0.85 -17.51 -10.99
CA PRO A 77 -1.62 -18.37 -11.88
C PRO A 77 -1.99 -17.76 -13.24
N GLY A 78 -2.28 -16.46 -13.30
CA GLY A 78 -2.61 -15.74 -14.54
C GLY A 78 -1.42 -15.01 -15.18
N GLY A 79 -0.42 -14.62 -14.39
CA GLY A 79 0.76 -13.86 -14.83
C GLY A 79 2.03 -14.69 -15.10
N GLY A 80 2.07 -15.94 -14.67
CA GLY A 80 3.25 -16.79 -14.80
C GLY A 80 4.31 -16.48 -13.73
N LYS A 81 5.59 -16.42 -14.12
CA LYS A 81 6.70 -16.09 -13.23
C LYS A 81 7.44 -14.88 -13.77
N GLY A 82 7.82 -13.96 -12.90
CA GLY A 82 8.59 -12.79 -13.28
C GLY A 82 9.23 -12.11 -12.08
N THR A 83 9.64 -10.86 -12.28
CA THR A 83 10.30 -10.07 -11.25
C THR A 83 9.88 -8.62 -11.38
N VAL A 84 9.47 -8.02 -10.26
CA VAL A 84 9.28 -6.57 -10.12
C VAL A 84 10.63 -5.95 -9.83
N LEU A 85 11.08 -5.09 -10.75
CA LEU A 85 12.35 -4.36 -10.64
C LEU A 85 12.22 -3.14 -9.71
N PRO A 86 13.35 -2.58 -9.21
CA PRO A 86 13.33 -1.38 -8.38
C PRO A 86 12.53 -0.24 -9.02
N GLY A 87 11.64 0.37 -8.24
CA GLY A 87 10.74 1.43 -8.67
C GLY A 87 9.52 0.95 -9.46
N GLY A 88 9.42 -0.34 -9.80
CA GLY A 88 8.18 -0.95 -10.29
C GLY A 88 7.26 -1.40 -9.14
N PHE A 89 6.07 -1.88 -9.49
CA PHE A 89 5.18 -2.52 -8.52
C PHE A 89 4.32 -3.60 -9.15
N GLU A 90 3.91 -4.55 -8.31
CA GLU A 90 2.83 -5.48 -8.56
C GLU A 90 1.55 -4.93 -7.91
N TRP A 91 0.45 -5.02 -8.65
CA TRP A 91 -0.90 -4.96 -8.10
C TRP A 91 -1.60 -6.28 -8.41
N MET A 92 -2.20 -6.90 -7.39
CA MET A 92 -2.90 -8.17 -7.54
C MET A 92 -4.18 -8.16 -6.72
N MET A 93 -5.33 -8.26 -7.38
CA MET A 93 -6.64 -8.50 -6.78
C MET A 93 -6.86 -10.00 -6.64
N ALA A 94 -7.01 -10.49 -5.41
CA ALA A 94 -7.25 -11.91 -5.15
C ALA A 94 -8.71 -12.33 -5.42
N GLY A 95 -9.66 -11.39 -5.28
CA GLY A 95 -11.09 -11.64 -5.44
C GLY A 95 -11.55 -12.84 -4.59
N LYS A 96 -12.32 -13.76 -5.18
CA LYS A 96 -12.79 -14.98 -4.50
C LYS A 96 -11.68 -15.90 -4.03
N GLY A 97 -10.46 -15.78 -4.55
CA GLY A 97 -9.33 -16.59 -4.09
C GLY A 97 -8.26 -16.80 -5.15
N MET A 98 -7.00 -16.60 -4.75
CA MET A 98 -5.83 -16.82 -5.57
C MET A 98 -4.71 -17.44 -4.73
N TRP A 99 -3.94 -18.35 -5.32
CA TRP A 99 -2.67 -18.82 -4.75
C TRP A 99 -1.53 -18.23 -5.54
N HIS A 100 -0.67 -17.49 -4.86
CA HIS A 100 0.48 -16.82 -5.47
C HIS A 100 1.70 -17.01 -4.58
N GLY A 101 2.88 -16.72 -5.09
CA GLY A 101 4.11 -16.80 -4.33
C GLY A 101 5.12 -15.82 -4.88
N GLY A 102 6.29 -15.78 -4.25
CA GLY A 102 7.27 -14.78 -4.59
C GLY A 102 8.12 -14.38 -3.42
N GLY A 103 8.97 -13.41 -3.63
CA GLY A 103 9.86 -12.90 -2.60
C GLY A 103 11.09 -12.22 -3.15
N ALA A 104 11.96 -11.78 -2.26
CA ALA A 104 13.17 -11.05 -2.64
C ALA A 104 14.11 -11.89 -3.51
N VAL A 105 14.54 -11.29 -4.61
CA VAL A 105 15.64 -11.77 -5.45
C VAL A 105 16.94 -11.30 -4.81
N ALA A 106 17.68 -12.24 -4.22
CA ALA A 106 19.06 -12.16 -3.70
C ALA A 106 19.64 -10.77 -3.35
N GLY A 107 20.18 -10.64 -2.13
CA GLY A 107 20.75 -9.38 -1.64
C GLY A 107 19.70 -8.52 -0.93
N ARG A 108 20.07 -7.30 -0.54
CA ARG A 108 19.17 -6.39 0.18
C ARG A 108 17.97 -6.01 -0.68
N VAL A 109 16.78 -6.08 -0.07
CA VAL A 109 15.52 -5.63 -0.66
C VAL A 109 14.83 -4.69 0.34
N ALA A 110 14.49 -3.51 -0.13
CA ALA A 110 13.73 -2.52 0.62
C ALA A 110 12.47 -2.14 -0.17
N GLY A 111 11.35 -1.97 0.51
CA GLY A 111 10.06 -1.77 -0.14
C GLY A 111 8.90 -1.96 0.82
N PHE A 112 7.70 -2.13 0.27
CA PHE A 112 6.51 -2.37 1.07
C PHE A 112 5.55 -3.38 0.44
N GLN A 113 4.70 -3.96 1.28
CA GLN A 113 3.52 -4.67 0.87
C GLN A 113 2.28 -4.12 1.58
N LEU A 114 1.28 -3.76 0.80
CA LEU A 114 0.02 -3.18 1.26
C LEU A 114 -1.14 -4.07 0.87
N TRP A 115 -2.12 -4.29 1.76
CA TRP A 115 -3.41 -4.89 1.38
C TRP A 115 -4.52 -3.86 1.45
N LEU A 116 -5.36 -3.89 0.42
CA LEU A 116 -6.57 -3.10 0.29
C LEU A 116 -7.77 -4.05 0.42
N ALA A 117 -8.65 -3.80 1.39
CA ALA A 117 -9.94 -4.49 1.45
C ALA A 117 -10.78 -4.12 0.22
N MET A 118 -11.33 -5.13 -0.44
CA MET A 118 -12.21 -4.94 -1.59
C MET A 118 -13.63 -4.64 -1.12
N PRO A 119 -14.40 -3.83 -1.87
CA PRO A 119 -15.81 -3.62 -1.59
C PRO A 119 -16.62 -4.87 -1.98
N PRO A 120 -17.89 -4.98 -1.53
CA PRO A 120 -18.72 -6.17 -1.74
C PRO A 120 -18.86 -6.60 -3.20
N GLU A 121 -18.80 -5.65 -4.13
CA GLU A 121 -18.96 -5.91 -5.57
C GLU A 121 -17.74 -6.59 -6.19
N LEU A 122 -16.58 -6.55 -5.52
CA LEU A 122 -15.29 -7.03 -6.03
C LEU A 122 -14.64 -8.12 -5.16
N GLU A 123 -14.99 -8.22 -3.89
CA GLU A 123 -14.35 -9.17 -2.94
C GLU A 123 -14.49 -10.66 -3.33
N LEU A 124 -15.46 -10.99 -4.18
CA LEU A 124 -15.67 -12.34 -4.73
C LEU A 124 -15.55 -12.40 -6.27
N ALA A 125 -14.98 -11.37 -6.90
CA ALA A 125 -14.70 -11.36 -8.34
C ALA A 125 -13.60 -12.37 -8.72
N ASP A 126 -13.37 -12.57 -10.02
CA ASP A 126 -12.18 -13.29 -10.48
C ASP A 126 -10.90 -12.49 -10.14
N PHE A 127 -9.80 -13.20 -9.92
CA PHE A 127 -8.53 -12.56 -9.63
C PHE A 127 -8.02 -11.79 -10.86
N ALA A 128 -7.23 -10.75 -10.61
CA ALA A 128 -6.57 -9.98 -11.65
C ALA A 128 -5.21 -9.48 -11.15
N SER A 129 -4.21 -9.41 -12.04
CA SER A 129 -2.89 -8.90 -11.69
C SER A 129 -2.34 -7.98 -12.77
N ARG A 130 -1.50 -7.03 -12.34
CA ARG A 130 -0.78 -6.07 -13.17
C ARG A 130 0.61 -5.86 -12.58
N TYR A 131 1.60 -5.87 -13.45
CA TYR A 131 2.98 -5.56 -13.12
C TYR A 131 3.33 -4.31 -13.91
N VAL A 132 3.74 -3.27 -13.21
CA VAL A 132 4.01 -1.95 -13.79
C VAL A 132 5.48 -1.65 -13.60
N GLU A 133 6.18 -1.44 -14.70
CA GLU A 133 7.60 -1.10 -14.67
C GLU A 133 7.81 0.36 -14.26
N SER A 134 8.99 0.64 -13.72
CA SER A 134 9.31 1.96 -13.17
C SER A 134 9.14 3.11 -14.19
N ASN A 135 9.44 2.87 -15.47
CA ASN A 135 9.30 3.85 -16.54
C ASN A 135 7.84 4.06 -17.01
N GLU A 136 6.89 3.27 -16.53
CA GLU A 136 5.47 3.39 -16.85
C GLU A 136 4.70 4.18 -15.79
N ILE A 137 5.32 4.49 -14.65
CA ILE A 137 4.65 5.16 -13.53
C ILE A 137 4.67 6.67 -13.76
N ASP A 138 3.48 7.28 -13.74
CA ASP A 138 3.33 8.72 -13.86
C ASP A 138 3.74 9.44 -12.56
N GLU A 139 4.28 10.64 -12.69
CA GLU A 139 4.84 11.42 -11.58
C GLU A 139 4.17 12.81 -11.47
N ASP A 140 4.02 13.29 -10.23
CA ASP A 140 3.56 14.63 -9.88
C ASP A 140 4.62 15.28 -8.97
N GLY A 141 5.61 15.90 -9.61
CA GLY A 141 6.82 16.37 -8.94
C GLY A 141 7.59 15.21 -8.29
N PRO A 142 7.82 15.22 -6.98
CA PRO A 142 8.56 14.15 -6.28
C PRO A 142 7.75 12.87 -6.04
N ALA A 143 6.45 12.89 -6.36
CA ALA A 143 5.53 11.78 -6.08
C ALA A 143 5.33 10.90 -7.30
N ARG A 144 5.47 9.58 -7.14
CA ARG A 144 5.17 8.58 -8.16
C ARG A 144 3.81 7.94 -7.84
N VAL A 145 2.90 7.94 -8.80
CA VAL A 145 1.49 7.56 -8.58
C VAL A 145 1.27 6.08 -8.88
N LEU A 146 1.20 5.26 -7.83
CA LEU A 146 0.96 3.81 -7.98
C LEU A 146 -0.51 3.51 -8.25
N LEU A 147 -1.41 4.08 -7.42
CA LEU A 147 -2.86 3.98 -7.55
C LEU A 147 -3.50 5.36 -7.39
N GLY A 148 -4.65 5.58 -8.04
CA GLY A 148 -5.39 6.82 -7.92
C GLY A 148 -4.75 7.98 -8.70
N ARG A 149 -4.72 9.16 -8.09
CA ARG A 149 -4.31 10.41 -8.77
C ARG A 149 -3.58 11.36 -7.82
N SER A 150 -2.59 12.08 -8.35
CA SER A 150 -2.00 13.27 -7.72
C SER A 150 -1.81 14.33 -8.80
N GLY A 151 -2.35 15.54 -8.58
CA GLY A 151 -2.34 16.58 -9.61
C GLY A 151 -2.94 16.07 -10.94
N ALA A 152 -2.15 16.16 -12.01
CA ALA A 152 -2.52 15.64 -13.33
C ALA A 152 -2.18 14.14 -13.53
N ALA A 153 -1.24 13.61 -12.75
CA ALA A 153 -0.75 12.23 -12.86
C ALA A 153 -1.77 11.20 -12.38
N THR A 154 -1.78 10.03 -13.03
CA THR A 154 -2.77 8.97 -12.80
C THR A 154 -2.08 7.62 -12.72
N GLY A 155 -2.48 6.77 -11.77
CA GLY A 155 -1.99 5.40 -11.68
C GLY A 155 -2.37 4.57 -12.91
N ARG A 156 -1.47 3.67 -13.33
CA ARG A 156 -1.68 2.83 -14.53
C ARG A 156 -2.63 1.66 -14.30
N VAL A 157 -2.85 1.30 -13.05
CA VAL A 157 -3.82 0.27 -12.68
C VAL A 157 -5.17 0.93 -12.46
N ALA A 158 -6.14 0.58 -13.32
CA ALA A 158 -7.53 0.91 -13.07
C ALA A 158 -7.98 0.16 -11.82
N SER A 159 -8.19 0.91 -10.74
CA SER A 159 -8.70 0.41 -9.47
C SER A 159 -10.00 1.14 -9.19
N ASP A 160 -11.10 0.40 -9.08
CA ASP A 160 -12.40 0.96 -8.68
C ASP A 160 -12.41 1.40 -7.20
N LEU A 161 -11.33 1.14 -6.46
CA LEU A 161 -11.15 1.65 -5.11
C LEU A 161 -10.87 3.15 -5.12
N PRO A 162 -11.55 3.95 -4.29
CA PRO A 162 -11.32 5.38 -4.14
C PRO A 162 -10.06 5.66 -3.29
N VAL A 163 -8.91 5.17 -3.74
CA VAL A 163 -7.60 5.22 -3.08
C VAL A 163 -6.61 6.01 -3.94
N THR A 164 -5.77 6.80 -3.30
CA THR A 164 -4.53 7.33 -3.85
C THR A 164 -3.37 6.72 -3.06
N LEU A 165 -2.42 6.10 -3.76
CA LEU A 165 -1.22 5.48 -3.18
C LEU A 165 0.00 5.97 -3.93
N LEU A 166 0.94 6.59 -3.20
CA LEU A 166 2.12 7.23 -3.75
C LEU A 166 3.39 6.71 -3.07
N THR A 167 4.49 6.71 -3.81
CA THR A 167 5.85 6.74 -3.23
C THR A 167 6.44 8.12 -3.52
N VAL A 168 7.04 8.76 -2.52
CA VAL A 168 7.53 10.14 -2.63
C VAL A 168 8.98 10.22 -2.19
N ARG A 169 9.83 10.85 -3.00
CA ARG A 169 11.24 11.12 -2.68
C ARG A 169 11.49 12.62 -2.66
N LEU A 170 11.98 13.13 -1.54
CA LEU A 170 12.34 14.54 -1.37
C LEU A 170 13.82 14.66 -1.04
N ALA A 171 14.51 15.60 -1.69
CA ALA A 171 15.87 15.97 -1.29
C ALA A 171 15.83 16.84 -0.02
N ALA A 172 16.90 16.85 0.77
CA ALA A 172 16.99 17.71 1.96
C ALA A 172 16.69 19.19 1.62
N GLY A 173 15.78 19.80 2.39
CA GLY A 173 15.30 21.18 2.20
C GLY A 173 14.17 21.33 1.17
N GLU A 174 13.83 20.27 0.42
CA GLU A 174 12.71 20.28 -0.51
C GLU A 174 11.37 20.31 0.23
N THR A 175 10.40 21.02 -0.33
CA THR A 175 9.03 21.10 0.18
C THR A 175 8.07 20.64 -0.90
N TRP A 176 7.14 19.75 -0.53
CA TRP A 176 6.08 19.29 -1.41
C TRP A 176 4.73 19.34 -0.71
N ARG A 177 3.68 19.68 -1.45
CA ARG A 177 2.31 19.74 -0.92
C ARG A 177 1.44 18.70 -1.62
N PHE A 178 0.95 17.73 -0.86
CA PHE A 178 -0.11 16.84 -1.30
C PHE A 178 -1.48 17.45 -1.02
N THR A 179 -2.40 17.37 -1.96
CA THR A 179 -3.82 17.66 -1.73
C THR A 179 -4.63 16.43 -2.12
N PRO A 180 -5.36 15.78 -1.18
CA PRO A 180 -6.19 14.63 -1.49
C PRO A 180 -7.25 14.97 -2.54
N SER A 181 -7.66 13.96 -3.33
CA SER A 181 -8.86 14.08 -4.16
C SER A 181 -10.11 14.25 -3.28
N GLU A 182 -11.18 14.82 -3.83
CA GLU A 182 -12.42 15.07 -3.10
C GLU A 182 -12.96 13.81 -2.38
N GLY A 183 -13.23 13.95 -1.08
CA GLY A 183 -13.66 12.87 -0.21
C GLY A 183 -12.56 11.92 0.26
N GLN A 184 -11.33 12.01 -0.27
CA GLN A 184 -10.20 11.17 0.18
C GLN A 184 -9.53 11.73 1.46
N GLY A 185 -10.35 12.13 2.42
CA GLY A 185 -9.87 12.80 3.63
C GLY A 185 -9.11 11.89 4.61
N LEU A 186 -9.17 10.56 4.49
CA LEU A 186 -8.26 9.67 5.22
C LEU A 186 -6.86 9.80 4.63
N LEU A 187 -5.82 10.03 5.45
CA LEU A 187 -4.45 10.18 5.00
C LEU A 187 -3.47 9.64 6.04
N TRP A 188 -2.48 8.89 5.59
CA TRP A 188 -1.35 8.43 6.38
C TRP A 188 -0.06 8.45 5.55
N ILE A 189 1.08 8.50 6.22
CA ILE A 189 2.39 8.23 5.60
C ILE A 189 3.15 7.20 6.41
N ALA A 190 4.01 6.43 5.75
CA ALA A 190 5.05 5.62 6.37
C ALA A 190 6.42 6.04 5.84
N LEU A 191 7.29 6.52 6.73
CA LEU A 191 8.60 7.06 6.36
C LEU A 191 9.64 5.95 6.38
N ALA A 192 10.17 5.61 5.21
CA ALA A 192 11.18 4.56 5.05
C ALA A 192 12.59 5.09 5.32
N GLU A 193 12.90 6.27 4.80
CA GLU A 193 14.22 6.89 4.93
C GLU A 193 14.09 8.37 5.32
N GLY A 194 15.05 8.85 6.10
CA GLY A 194 15.20 10.26 6.42
C GLY A 194 14.28 10.82 7.51
N ALA A 195 14.03 12.12 7.44
CA ALA A 195 13.19 12.87 8.35
C ALA A 195 12.39 13.94 7.61
N LEU A 196 11.12 14.11 8.00
CA LEU A 196 10.19 15.11 7.47
C LEU A 196 9.71 16.01 8.61
N SER A 197 9.45 17.28 8.30
CA SER A 197 8.63 18.18 9.12
C SER A 197 7.24 18.27 8.52
N VAL A 198 6.25 17.78 9.27
CA VAL A 198 4.82 17.76 8.90
C VAL A 198 3.98 18.11 10.13
N PRO A 199 3.60 19.39 10.25
CA PRO A 199 3.53 20.14 11.53
C PRO A 199 4.47 19.76 12.69
N ASP A 200 4.63 18.48 13.00
CA ASP A 200 5.62 17.88 13.89
C ASP A 200 6.66 17.09 13.07
N ASP A 201 7.81 16.77 13.67
CA ASP A 201 8.83 15.95 13.01
C ASP A 201 8.43 14.46 12.97
N VAL A 202 8.66 13.84 11.82
CA VAL A 202 8.47 12.40 11.56
C VAL A 202 9.80 11.84 11.07
N VAL A 203 10.23 10.71 11.63
CA VAL A 203 11.53 10.09 11.31
C VAL A 203 11.34 8.69 10.73
N ALA A 204 12.35 8.20 10.01
CA ALA A 204 12.35 6.87 9.43
C ALA A 204 11.92 5.77 10.44
N GLY A 205 11.11 4.83 9.96
CA GLY A 205 10.50 3.78 10.76
C GLY A 205 9.24 4.22 11.52
N GLU A 206 8.64 5.38 11.18
CA GLU A 206 7.35 5.81 11.71
C GLU A 206 6.26 5.78 10.63
N LEU A 207 5.07 5.34 11.04
CA LEU A 207 3.81 5.60 10.35
C LEU A 207 3.02 6.63 11.15
N VAL A 208 2.50 7.65 10.48
CA VAL A 208 1.61 8.65 11.08
C VAL A 208 0.31 8.77 10.30
N VAL A 209 -0.78 9.02 11.02
CA VAL A 209 -2.11 9.26 10.47
C VAL A 209 -2.50 10.71 10.76
N PHE A 210 -3.04 11.39 9.76
CA PHE A 210 -3.47 12.77 9.87
C PHE A 210 -4.98 12.87 10.17
N GLU A 211 -5.40 13.92 10.88
CA GLU A 211 -6.82 14.20 11.13
C GLU A 211 -7.61 14.24 9.83
N ARG A 212 -8.81 13.64 9.74
CA ARG A 212 -9.53 13.53 8.46
C ARG A 212 -9.89 14.91 7.90
N SER A 213 -9.48 15.19 6.67
CA SER A 213 -9.74 16.45 5.97
C SER A 213 -9.34 16.34 4.50
N ASP A 214 -10.08 16.99 3.61
CA ASP A 214 -9.70 17.14 2.19
C ASP A 214 -8.64 18.25 2.01
N GLY A 215 -8.25 18.94 3.09
CA GLY A 215 -7.17 19.91 3.08
C GLY A 215 -5.80 19.28 2.82
N GLY A 216 -4.98 19.98 2.05
CA GLY A 216 -3.63 19.51 1.72
C GLY A 216 -2.63 19.55 2.89
N VAL A 217 -1.62 18.69 2.83
CA VAL A 217 -0.51 18.59 3.77
C VAL A 217 0.77 18.98 3.07
N THR A 218 1.54 19.86 3.71
CA THR A 218 2.87 20.26 3.23
C THR A 218 3.94 19.48 4.00
N PHE A 219 4.82 18.82 3.26
CA PHE A 219 5.96 18.04 3.75
C PHE A 219 7.24 18.81 3.45
N GLU A 220 8.09 19.00 4.45
CA GLU A 220 9.43 19.58 4.30
C GLU A 220 10.47 18.52 4.69
N ALA A 221 11.41 18.23 3.80
CA ALA A 221 12.46 17.26 4.06
C ALA A 221 13.59 17.85 4.92
N LYS A 222 13.84 17.27 6.10
CA LYS A 222 14.96 17.63 6.99
C LYS A 222 16.26 16.92 6.61
N SER A 223 16.13 15.79 5.94
CA SER A 223 17.18 15.07 5.21
C SER A 223 16.57 14.53 3.92
N ASP A 224 17.36 13.93 3.04
CA ASP A 224 16.81 13.11 1.96
C ASP A 224 15.83 12.11 2.56
N ALA A 225 14.62 12.06 1.99
CA ALA A 225 13.48 11.37 2.57
C ALA A 225 12.76 10.53 1.51
N HIS A 226 12.36 9.31 1.90
CA HIS A 226 11.57 8.41 1.07
C HIS A 226 10.41 7.83 1.87
N PHE A 227 9.18 8.05 1.41
CA PHE A 227 7.99 7.61 2.13
C PHE A 227 6.88 7.10 1.20
N VAL A 228 6.02 6.27 1.78
CA VAL A 228 4.74 5.87 1.20
C VAL A 228 3.67 6.79 1.75
N LEU A 229 2.74 7.22 0.88
CA LEU A 229 1.56 7.99 1.26
C LEU A 229 0.31 7.27 0.77
N GLY A 230 -0.63 7.03 1.67
CA GLY A 230 -1.95 6.48 1.37
C GLY A 230 -3.06 7.47 1.72
N ALA A 231 -3.94 7.74 0.77
CA ALA A 231 -5.16 8.51 0.98
C ALA A 231 -6.38 7.78 0.43
N SER A 232 -7.55 7.91 1.06
CA SER A 232 -8.76 7.27 0.54
C SER A 232 -10.04 7.89 1.05
N LYS A 233 -11.14 7.59 0.34
CA LYS A 233 -12.46 7.66 0.97
C LYS A 233 -12.54 6.60 2.06
N PRO A 234 -13.22 6.86 3.20
CA PRO A 234 -13.50 5.82 4.17
C PRO A 234 -14.21 4.65 3.49
N HIS A 235 -13.81 3.43 3.85
CA HIS A 235 -14.51 2.22 3.44
C HIS A 235 -15.46 1.80 4.56
N ASP A 236 -16.76 1.89 4.28
CA ASP A 236 -17.80 1.85 5.32
C ASP A 236 -18.17 0.43 5.76
N HIS A 237 -17.70 -0.60 5.05
CA HIS A 237 -18.00 -1.99 5.41
C HIS A 237 -17.14 -2.49 6.58
N GLU A 238 -17.72 -3.33 7.43
CA GLU A 238 -16.98 -4.08 8.46
C GLU A 238 -15.93 -5.00 7.83
N LEU A 239 -14.96 -5.46 8.64
CA LEU A 239 -13.99 -6.47 8.19
C LEU A 239 -14.32 -7.81 8.85
N ALA A 240 -14.57 -8.82 8.03
CA ALA A 240 -14.51 -10.22 8.40
C ALA A 240 -13.12 -10.75 8.08
N ILE A 241 -12.34 -11.08 9.11
CA ILE A 241 -10.92 -11.40 9.02
C ILE A 241 -10.72 -12.91 9.19
N GLY A 242 -10.02 -13.52 8.23
CA GLY A 242 -9.47 -14.88 8.32
C GLY A 242 -7.95 -14.87 8.14
N ASP A 243 -7.33 -16.04 8.12
CA ASP A 243 -5.86 -16.17 8.16
C ASP A 243 -5.14 -15.50 6.97
N TYR A 244 -5.75 -15.58 5.80
CA TYR A 244 -5.22 -15.05 4.53
C TYR A 244 -6.24 -14.16 3.80
N SER A 245 -7.34 -13.84 4.45
CA SER A 245 -8.53 -13.30 3.81
C SER A 245 -9.11 -12.16 4.62
N VAL A 246 -9.53 -11.10 3.95
CA VAL A 246 -10.29 -10.01 4.58
C VAL A 246 -11.46 -9.72 3.66
N HIS A 247 -12.69 -9.85 4.17
CA HIS A 247 -13.93 -9.62 3.44
C HIS A 247 -14.81 -8.62 4.19
N THR A 248 -15.89 -8.18 3.56
CA THR A 248 -16.87 -7.25 4.09
C THR A 248 -17.97 -7.92 4.91
N SER A 249 -18.05 -9.26 4.88
CA SER A 249 -19.03 -10.03 5.66
C SER A 249 -18.54 -11.44 6.01
N PRO A 250 -19.05 -12.04 7.10
CA PRO A 250 -18.74 -13.44 7.44
C PRO A 250 -19.12 -14.45 6.34
N ASP A 251 -20.19 -14.20 5.59
CA ASP A 251 -20.60 -15.09 4.50
C ASP A 251 -19.62 -15.03 3.32
N ALA A 252 -19.23 -13.82 2.90
CA ALA A 252 -18.21 -13.64 1.86
C ALA A 252 -16.86 -14.24 2.27
N LEU A 253 -16.44 -14.04 3.53
CA LEU A 253 -15.25 -14.70 4.08
C LEU A 253 -15.35 -16.22 3.95
N ALA A 254 -16.48 -16.80 4.37
CA ALA A 254 -16.69 -18.23 4.30
C ALA A 254 -16.68 -18.74 2.83
N GLN A 255 -17.20 -17.97 1.88
CA GLN A 255 -17.15 -18.28 0.45
C GLN A 255 -15.71 -18.24 -0.08
N GLY A 256 -14.97 -17.16 0.15
CA GLY A 256 -13.59 -17.00 -0.27
C GLY A 256 -12.67 -18.08 0.30
N GLU A 257 -12.82 -18.38 1.60
CA GLU A 257 -12.04 -19.44 2.24
C GLU A 257 -12.35 -20.85 1.70
N ARG A 258 -13.62 -21.14 1.38
CA ARG A 258 -13.97 -22.40 0.71
C ARG A 258 -13.30 -22.49 -0.65
N HIS A 259 -13.24 -21.39 -1.39
CA HIS A 259 -12.61 -21.35 -2.72
C HIS A 259 -11.10 -21.57 -2.64
N ILE A 260 -10.37 -20.84 -1.78
CA ILE A 260 -8.92 -21.03 -1.62
C ILE A 260 -8.57 -22.44 -1.13
N ARG A 261 -9.40 -23.06 -0.26
CA ARG A 261 -9.21 -24.45 0.17
C ARG A 261 -9.33 -25.44 -0.99
N LYS A 262 -10.31 -25.23 -1.88
CA LYS A 262 -10.49 -26.03 -3.10
C LYS A 262 -9.27 -25.91 -4.02
N LEU A 263 -8.83 -24.68 -4.33
CA LEU A 263 -7.65 -24.44 -5.15
C LEU A 263 -6.39 -25.08 -4.53
N GLY A 264 -6.22 -24.97 -3.21
CA GLY A 264 -5.11 -25.60 -2.50
C GLY A 264 -5.14 -27.13 -2.57
N ALA A 265 -6.32 -27.77 -2.60
CA ALA A 265 -6.42 -29.21 -2.79
C ALA A 265 -5.99 -29.65 -4.20
N GLU A 266 -6.33 -28.85 -5.21
CA GLU A 266 -5.89 -29.07 -6.60
C GLU A 266 -4.37 -28.91 -6.73
N LEU A 267 -3.79 -27.84 -6.16
CA LEU A 267 -2.34 -27.62 -6.17
C LEU A 267 -1.55 -28.73 -5.46
N ARG A 268 -2.05 -29.27 -4.34
CA ARG A 268 -1.44 -30.42 -3.65
C ARG A 268 -1.47 -31.69 -4.50
N LYS A 269 -2.59 -31.95 -5.17
CA LYS A 269 -2.73 -33.09 -6.07
C LYS A 269 -1.72 -33.03 -7.22
N ASP A 270 -1.44 -31.81 -7.69
CA ASP A 270 -0.47 -31.55 -8.76
C ASP A 270 0.99 -31.46 -8.25
N GLY A 271 1.25 -31.65 -6.95
CA GLY A 271 2.59 -31.59 -6.36
C GLY A 271 3.22 -30.19 -6.37
N ARG A 272 2.40 -29.13 -6.43
CA ARG A 272 2.85 -27.73 -6.50
C ARG A 272 2.99 -27.08 -5.13
N ILE A 273 2.31 -27.63 -4.12
CA ILE A 273 2.39 -27.27 -2.69
C ILE A 273 2.26 -28.53 -1.82
#